data_AF-A0A4Q4XUH4-F1
#
_entry.id   AF-A0A4Q4XUH4-F1
#
_cell.length_a   1.000
_cell.length_b   1.000
_cell.length_c   1.000
_cell.angle_alpha   90.00
_cell.angle_beta   90.00
_cell.angle_gamma   90.00
#
_symmetry.space_group_name_H-M   'P 1'
#
loop_
_entity.id
_entity.type
_entity.pdbx_description
1 polymer ?
#
loop_
_entity_poly.entity_id
_entity_poly.type
_entity_poly.pdbx_seq_one_letter_code
_entity_poly.pdbx_strand_id
1 'polypeptide(L)'
;MKKQIENVKQQAGTPQKQVTRQEAEKHDNEQDWWNVVDGDESGSLEDRSSAGRNSSHGGGVRDADGTFDSTTKTYFPDDKQSGGATSNILDCLPIGMQVELRGPTGEILYNGNGDFKIEGQKRHFDPVSLVLGGSGTTPGYALITRILISVNDGTRLRVVDANKSDKYILLRKELDQLETKSRGQLSVTHVLSHPGNRREGLKGRVNKEIIKKSLFEPNNKSVIFLCGPPVMIQKAALPGLKDWGYREDENMFGF
;
A
#
# COMPACT_ATOMS: atom_id res chain seq x y z
N MET A 1 -15.86 30.14 -43.25
CA MET A 1 -15.56 29.95 -41.82
C MET A 1 -14.68 28.71 -41.58
N LYS A 2 -13.59 28.57 -42.34
CA LYS A 2 -12.58 27.48 -42.24
C LYS A 2 -11.13 28.00 -42.31
N LYS A 3 -10.93 29.30 -42.13
CA LYS A 3 -9.60 29.97 -42.22
C LYS A 3 -9.17 30.69 -40.94
N GLN A 4 -9.81 30.41 -39.80
CA GLN A 4 -9.43 31.02 -38.49
C GLN A 4 -8.99 29.98 -37.43
N ILE A 5 -8.92 28.69 -37.74
CA ILE A 5 -8.52 27.65 -36.77
C ILE A 5 -7.07 27.18 -37.00
N GLU A 6 -6.47 27.42 -38.17
CA GLU A 6 -5.09 27.00 -38.45
C GLU A 6 -4.01 27.96 -37.91
N ASN A 7 -4.34 29.22 -37.60
CA ASN A 7 -3.36 30.19 -37.07
C ASN A 7 -3.23 30.21 -35.54
N VAL A 8 -4.07 29.50 -34.79
CA VAL A 8 -3.94 29.43 -33.31
C VAL A 8 -3.03 28.26 -32.89
N LYS A 9 -2.69 27.34 -33.80
CA LYS A 9 -1.74 26.24 -33.54
C LYS A 9 -0.25 26.62 -33.69
N GLN A 10 0.07 27.88 -33.98
CA GLN A 10 1.47 28.35 -34.12
C GLN A 10 1.92 29.37 -33.06
N GLN A 11 1.14 29.61 -31.99
CA GLN A 11 1.52 30.58 -30.94
C GLN A 11 1.40 30.08 -29.49
N ALA A 12 1.38 28.76 -29.25
CA ALA A 12 1.68 28.22 -27.92
C ALA A 12 3.13 27.73 -27.92
N GLY A 13 4.06 28.63 -27.57
CA GLY A 13 5.47 28.32 -27.44
C GLY A 13 5.70 27.21 -26.41
N THR A 14 6.56 26.26 -26.75
CA THR A 14 7.16 25.30 -25.84
C THR A 14 7.66 26.01 -24.58
N PRO A 15 7.35 25.54 -23.35
CA PRO A 15 7.94 26.13 -22.15
C PRO A 15 9.47 26.02 -22.20
N GLN A 16 10.14 27.14 -22.47
CA GLN A 16 11.58 27.30 -22.33
C GLN A 16 11.92 27.51 -20.85
N LYS A 17 11.89 26.42 -20.08
CA LYS A 17 12.69 26.35 -18.85
C LYS A 17 13.07 24.90 -18.61
N GLN A 18 14.26 24.55 -19.10
CA GLN A 18 14.96 23.36 -18.62
C GLN A 18 15.37 23.65 -17.18
N VAL A 19 14.71 23.00 -16.23
CA VAL A 19 15.20 22.94 -14.85
C VAL A 19 16.51 22.17 -14.90
N THR A 20 17.61 22.83 -14.54
CA THR A 20 18.94 22.23 -14.66
C THR A 20 19.23 21.34 -13.45
N ARG A 21 20.09 20.32 -13.65
CA ARG A 21 20.48 19.31 -12.65
C ARG A 21 20.85 19.89 -11.26
N GLN A 22 21.30 21.15 -11.21
CA GLN A 22 21.68 21.85 -9.98
C GLN A 22 20.49 22.41 -9.16
N GLU A 23 19.29 22.53 -9.74
CA GLU A 23 18.08 22.97 -9.04
C GLU A 23 17.40 21.80 -8.29
N ALA A 24 17.52 20.57 -8.81
CA ALA A 24 17.04 19.36 -8.15
C ALA A 24 17.90 18.95 -6.93
N GLU A 25 19.19 19.31 -6.94
CA GLU A 25 20.15 18.99 -5.86
C GLU A 25 20.03 19.91 -4.62
N LYS A 26 19.11 20.88 -4.61
CA LYS A 26 18.86 21.76 -3.45
C LYS A 26 17.83 21.23 -2.46
N HIS A 27 17.17 20.12 -2.76
CA HIS A 27 16.11 19.52 -1.93
C HIS A 27 16.65 18.30 -1.15
N ASP A 28 17.59 18.54 -0.24
CA ASP A 28 18.16 17.52 0.68
C ASP A 28 17.97 17.92 2.15
N ASN A 29 16.83 18.53 2.50
CA ASN A 29 16.48 18.84 3.88
C ASN A 29 15.12 18.27 4.30
N GLU A 30 15.02 17.94 5.59
CA GLU A 30 13.95 17.18 6.27
C GLU A 30 12.51 17.77 6.19
N GLN A 31 12.25 18.76 5.33
CA GLN A 31 10.95 19.42 5.15
C GLN A 31 10.32 19.24 3.77
N ASP A 32 10.96 18.55 2.82
CA ASP A 32 10.54 18.50 1.41
C ASP A 32 9.61 17.33 0.99
N TRP A 33 9.09 16.52 1.92
CA TRP A 33 8.26 15.36 1.55
C TRP A 33 6.89 15.33 2.20
N TRP A 34 5.96 16.10 1.60
CA TRP A 34 4.55 15.76 1.59
C TRP A 34 3.96 16.20 0.25
N ASN A 35 3.89 15.29 -0.73
CA ASN A 35 2.92 15.47 -1.81
C ASN A 35 1.58 14.94 -1.32
N VAL A 36 0.90 15.77 -0.52
CA VAL A 36 -0.56 15.75 -0.44
C VAL A 36 -1.02 16.50 -1.67
N VAL A 37 -1.67 15.82 -2.61
CA VAL A 37 -2.37 16.52 -3.70
C VAL A 37 -3.75 16.89 -3.16
N ASP A 38 -3.77 17.83 -2.21
CA ASP A 38 -4.96 18.57 -1.82
C ASP A 38 -4.67 20.05 -2.09
N GLY A 39 -5.38 20.59 -3.07
CA GLY A 39 -5.58 22.02 -3.16
C GLY A 39 -6.68 22.42 -2.20
N ASP A 40 -6.37 22.51 -0.91
CA ASP A 40 -7.02 23.44 0.01
C ASP A 40 -6.22 23.53 1.32
N GLU A 41 -5.70 24.72 1.59
CA GLU A 41 -5.11 25.06 2.88
C GLU A 41 -6.21 25.07 3.96
N SER A 42 -5.90 24.46 5.12
CA SER A 42 -6.65 24.44 6.39
C SER A 42 -7.77 23.39 6.55
N GLY A 43 -7.40 22.27 7.19
CA GLY A 43 -8.33 21.34 7.81
C GLY A 43 -7.62 20.15 8.43
N SER A 44 -7.37 20.18 9.74
CA SER A 44 -6.90 19.01 10.47
C SER A 44 -7.94 17.88 10.40
N LEU A 45 -7.48 16.63 10.32
CA LEU A 45 -8.32 15.42 10.30
C LEU A 45 -9.20 15.22 11.56
N GLU A 46 -9.19 16.16 12.51
CA GLU A 46 -10.00 16.13 13.73
C GLU A 46 -11.45 16.60 13.49
N ASP A 47 -11.71 17.43 12.48
CA ASP A 47 -13.02 18.08 12.27
C ASP A 47 -14.08 17.20 11.58
N ARG A 48 -13.72 15.99 11.12
CA ARG A 48 -14.69 15.09 10.46
C ARG A 48 -15.52 14.24 11.44
N SER A 49 -15.35 14.43 12.76
CA SER A 49 -16.02 13.61 13.79
C SER A 49 -17.30 14.22 14.39
N SER A 50 -17.71 15.43 14.00
CA SER A 50 -18.80 16.16 14.66
C SER A 50 -19.88 16.68 13.69
N ALA A 51 -20.50 15.79 12.92
CA ALA A 51 -21.79 16.10 12.29
C ALA A 51 -22.73 14.89 12.31
N GLY A 52 -23.30 14.62 13.48
CA GLY A 52 -24.43 13.71 13.62
C GLY A 52 -25.68 14.30 12.97
N ARG A 53 -26.26 13.60 11.99
CA ARG A 53 -27.69 13.68 11.68
C ARG A 53 -28.25 12.29 11.44
N ASN A 54 -29.30 12.00 12.22
CA ASN A 54 -30.12 10.80 12.21
C ASN A 54 -30.55 10.41 10.80
N SER A 55 -30.21 9.19 10.39
CA SER A 55 -31.12 8.34 9.62
C SER A 55 -30.77 6.88 9.90
N SER A 56 -31.76 6.16 10.42
CA SER A 56 -31.78 4.70 10.42
C SER A 56 -31.71 4.20 8.97
N HIS A 57 -31.06 3.04 8.78
CA HIS A 57 -31.06 2.09 7.64
C HIS A 57 -29.63 1.70 7.23
N GLY A 58 -29.26 0.45 7.55
CA GLY A 58 -28.23 -0.37 6.89
C GLY A 58 -26.83 0.25 6.75
N GLY A 59 -25.97 0.08 7.76
CA GLY A 59 -24.58 0.56 7.73
C GLY A 59 -23.69 -0.22 6.76
N GLY A 60 -23.80 0.09 5.47
CA GLY A 60 -22.76 -0.18 4.49
C GLY A 60 -21.59 0.78 4.66
N VAL A 61 -20.38 0.33 4.31
CA VAL A 61 -19.21 1.21 4.14
C VAL A 61 -19.58 2.26 3.09
N ARG A 62 -19.54 3.54 3.46
CA ARG A 62 -19.94 4.64 2.57
C ARG A 62 -18.90 4.84 1.48
N ASP A 63 -19.35 5.05 0.25
CA ASP A 63 -18.48 5.51 -0.84
C ASP A 63 -18.00 6.94 -0.56
N ALA A 64 -16.74 7.22 -0.89
CA ALA A 64 -16.09 8.51 -0.70
C ALA A 64 -16.64 9.60 -1.64
N ASP A 65 -16.18 10.84 -1.45
CA ASP A 65 -16.56 12.08 -2.15
C ASP A 65 -16.14 12.16 -3.63
N GLY A 66 -15.92 11.01 -4.29
CA GLY A 66 -15.45 10.95 -5.68
C GLY A 66 -13.93 11.03 -5.84
N THR A 67 -13.18 11.07 -4.75
CA THR A 67 -11.71 11.03 -4.73
C THR A 67 -11.18 9.69 -4.22
N PHE A 68 -9.91 9.40 -4.53
CA PHE A 68 -9.17 8.29 -3.93
C PHE A 68 -7.70 8.65 -3.81
N ASP A 69 -7.04 8.11 -2.78
CA ASP A 69 -5.62 8.30 -2.56
C ASP A 69 -4.80 7.16 -3.16
N SER A 70 -3.68 7.51 -3.79
CA SER A 70 -2.71 6.54 -4.31
C SER A 70 -1.35 6.73 -3.65
N THR A 71 -0.95 5.79 -2.81
CA THR A 71 0.39 5.78 -2.21
C THR A 71 1.40 5.22 -3.21
N THR A 72 2.21 6.10 -3.79
CA THR A 72 3.26 5.73 -4.75
C THR A 72 4.64 5.99 -4.18
N LYS A 73 5.54 5.00 -4.32
CA LYS A 73 6.96 5.18 -4.06
C LYS A 73 7.68 5.53 -5.35
N THR A 74 8.29 6.71 -5.41
CA THR A 74 9.09 7.14 -6.57
C THR A 74 10.44 6.42 -6.59
N TYR A 75 10.78 5.80 -7.72
CA TYR A 75 12.08 5.20 -7.97
C TYR A 75 12.89 6.09 -8.90
N PHE A 76 13.61 7.06 -8.35
CA PHE A 76 14.42 7.98 -9.17
C PHE A 76 15.55 7.24 -9.93
N PRO A 77 15.91 7.71 -11.14
CA PRO A 77 17.08 7.22 -11.85
C PRO A 77 18.38 7.57 -11.10
N ASP A 78 19.37 6.69 -11.20
CA ASP A 78 20.74 6.90 -10.75
C ASP A 78 21.73 6.19 -11.68
N ASP A 79 23.03 6.20 -11.37
CA ASP A 79 24.06 5.55 -12.19
C ASP A 79 23.89 4.02 -12.34
N LYS A 80 23.05 3.40 -11.50
CA LYS A 80 22.82 1.95 -11.42
C LYS A 80 21.43 1.53 -11.93
N GLN A 81 20.47 2.43 -11.99
CA GLN A 81 19.09 2.15 -12.43
C GLN A 81 18.49 3.30 -13.24
N SER A 82 17.73 2.97 -14.28
CA SER A 82 17.03 3.94 -15.14
C SER A 82 15.83 4.63 -14.47
N GLY A 83 15.55 4.31 -13.20
CA GLY A 83 14.34 4.75 -12.50
C GLY A 83 13.09 3.95 -12.88
N GLY A 84 12.01 4.15 -12.12
CA GLY A 84 10.71 3.53 -12.35
C GLY A 84 9.89 4.28 -13.39
N ALA A 85 9.48 3.59 -14.46
CA ALA A 85 8.76 4.19 -15.58
C ALA A 85 7.51 4.96 -15.12
N THR A 86 6.57 4.28 -14.45
CA THR A 86 5.32 4.89 -14.00
C THR A 86 5.51 5.83 -12.81
N SER A 87 6.34 5.45 -11.85
CA SER A 87 6.49 6.23 -10.62
C SER A 87 7.08 7.61 -10.86
N ASN A 88 8.07 7.74 -11.77
CA ASN A 88 8.61 9.06 -12.13
C ASN A 88 7.62 9.87 -12.96
N ILE A 89 6.80 9.24 -13.81
CA ILE A 89 5.73 9.94 -14.52
C ILE A 89 4.78 10.56 -13.50
N LEU A 90 4.30 9.77 -12.53
CA LEU A 90 3.38 10.26 -11.49
C LEU A 90 4.00 11.39 -10.64
N ASP A 91 5.28 11.27 -10.29
CA ASP A 91 6.03 12.29 -9.54
C ASP A 91 6.13 13.63 -10.30
N CYS A 92 6.25 13.56 -11.63
CA CYS A 92 6.38 14.73 -12.50
C CYS A 92 5.05 15.30 -13.01
N LEU A 93 3.90 14.66 -12.73
CA LEU A 93 2.61 15.12 -13.25
C LEU A 93 2.16 16.39 -12.52
N PRO A 94 1.91 17.50 -13.25
CA PRO A 94 1.32 18.69 -12.65
C PRO A 94 -0.09 18.44 -12.12
N ILE A 95 -0.44 19.15 -11.05
CA ILE A 95 -1.80 19.19 -10.53
C ILE A 95 -2.76 19.65 -11.63
N GLY A 96 -3.91 18.97 -11.74
CA GLY A 96 -4.93 19.21 -12.77
C GLY A 96 -4.74 18.40 -14.06
N MET A 97 -3.65 17.63 -14.18
CA MET A 97 -3.50 16.66 -15.26
C MET A 97 -4.45 15.47 -15.09
N GLN A 98 -4.83 14.87 -16.23
CA GLN A 98 -5.67 13.69 -16.25
C GLN A 98 -4.80 12.43 -16.33
N VAL A 99 -5.21 11.40 -15.60
CA VAL A 99 -4.66 10.05 -15.68
C VAL A 99 -5.77 9.08 -16.04
N GLU A 100 -5.51 8.15 -16.94
CA GLU A 100 -6.46 7.09 -17.27
C GLU A 100 -6.34 5.96 -16.25
N LEU A 101 -7.49 5.55 -15.70
CA LEU A 101 -7.56 4.48 -14.71
C LEU A 101 -8.41 3.35 -15.27
N ARG A 102 -7.93 2.11 -15.10
CA ARG A 102 -8.65 0.89 -15.47
C ARG A 102 -8.77 -0.02 -14.26
N GLY A 103 -9.99 -0.48 -13.97
CA GLY A 103 -10.26 -1.41 -12.88
C GLY A 103 -11.75 -1.76 -12.75
N PRO A 104 -12.11 -2.61 -11.77
CA PRO A 104 -11.20 -3.32 -10.86
C PRO A 104 -10.42 -4.45 -11.58
N THR A 105 -9.25 -4.80 -11.06
CA THR A 105 -8.43 -5.93 -11.52
C THR A 105 -7.91 -6.73 -10.33
N GLY A 106 -7.69 -8.03 -10.51
CA GLY A 106 -7.20 -8.94 -9.48
C GLY A 106 -8.19 -10.05 -9.16
N GLU A 107 -7.68 -11.14 -8.60
CA GLU A 107 -8.44 -12.37 -8.37
C GLU A 107 -8.88 -12.56 -6.92
N ILE A 108 -8.42 -11.71 -6.01
CA ILE A 108 -8.71 -11.79 -4.57
C ILE A 108 -9.72 -10.72 -4.19
N LEU A 109 -10.92 -11.15 -3.79
CA LEU A 109 -11.96 -10.28 -3.23
C LEU A 109 -12.26 -10.70 -1.80
N TYR A 110 -12.32 -9.72 -0.90
CA TYR A 110 -12.75 -9.92 0.47
C TYR A 110 -14.19 -9.45 0.67
N ASN A 111 -15.06 -10.38 1.06
CA ASN A 111 -16.50 -10.13 1.23
C ASN A 111 -16.90 -9.85 2.69
N GLY A 112 -15.95 -9.87 3.63
CA GLY A 112 -16.18 -9.66 5.05
C GLY A 112 -16.19 -10.95 5.87
N ASN A 113 -15.93 -10.85 7.17
CA ASN A 113 -15.98 -11.95 8.14
C ASN A 113 -15.21 -13.21 7.73
N GLY A 114 -14.01 -13.06 7.16
CA GLY A 114 -13.18 -14.17 6.70
C GLY A 114 -13.61 -14.77 5.36
N ASP A 115 -14.68 -14.28 4.73
CA ASP A 115 -15.12 -14.76 3.42
C ASP A 115 -14.33 -14.09 2.29
N PHE A 116 -13.73 -14.93 1.44
CA PHE A 116 -13.01 -14.53 0.26
C PHE A 116 -13.63 -15.15 -1.00
N LYS A 117 -13.48 -14.45 -2.13
CA LYS A 117 -13.56 -15.05 -3.47
C LYS A 117 -12.17 -14.93 -4.09
N ILE A 118 -11.52 -16.07 -4.29
CA ILE A 118 -10.16 -16.16 -4.87
C ILE A 118 -10.25 -16.97 -6.14
N GLU A 119 -9.89 -16.37 -7.27
CA GLU A 119 -9.93 -17.02 -8.60
C GLU A 119 -11.31 -17.62 -8.91
N GLY A 120 -12.36 -16.85 -8.61
CA GLY A 120 -13.75 -17.31 -8.78
C GLY A 120 -14.28 -18.22 -7.67
N GLN A 121 -13.43 -18.80 -6.83
CA GLN A 121 -13.80 -19.79 -5.81
C GLN A 121 -14.10 -19.13 -4.48
N LYS A 122 -15.20 -19.54 -3.83
CA LYS A 122 -15.50 -19.13 -2.46
C LYS A 122 -14.57 -19.86 -1.49
N ARG A 123 -13.91 -19.09 -0.62
CA ARG A 123 -13.01 -19.58 0.42
C ARG A 123 -13.35 -18.88 1.73
N HIS A 124 -13.11 -19.53 2.86
CA HIS A 124 -13.29 -18.91 4.18
C HIS A 124 -12.01 -19.11 4.99
N PHE A 125 -11.43 -18.01 5.45
CA PHE A 125 -10.18 -18.00 6.20
C PHE A 125 -10.24 -17.08 7.42
N ASP A 126 -9.99 -17.65 8.59
CA ASP A 126 -9.65 -16.98 9.83
C ASP A 126 -8.73 -17.93 10.61
N PRO A 127 -7.43 -17.62 10.73
CA PRO A 127 -6.85 -16.28 10.62
C PRO A 127 -6.12 -15.95 9.30
N VAL A 128 -5.83 -14.67 9.07
CA VAL A 128 -5.13 -14.15 7.89
C VAL A 128 -3.71 -13.68 8.24
N SER A 129 -2.72 -14.18 7.51
CA SER A 129 -1.32 -13.73 7.57
C SER A 129 -0.94 -12.96 6.31
N LEU A 130 -0.05 -11.98 6.42
CA LEU A 130 0.50 -11.24 5.27
C LEU A 130 2.03 -11.15 5.35
N VAL A 131 2.72 -11.34 4.23
CA VAL A 131 4.14 -11.02 4.07
C VAL A 131 4.28 -9.98 2.97
N LEU A 132 4.60 -8.76 3.39
CA LEU A 132 4.59 -7.56 2.56
C LEU A 132 6.01 -7.01 2.44
N GLY A 133 6.39 -6.53 1.27
CA GLY A 133 7.70 -5.94 1.01
C GLY A 133 7.62 -4.63 0.25
N GLY A 134 8.12 -3.54 0.85
CA GLY A 134 8.14 -2.22 0.23
C GLY A 134 6.74 -1.75 -0.21
N SER A 135 6.57 -1.45 -1.50
CA SER A 135 5.26 -1.03 -2.04
C SER A 135 4.19 -2.13 -2.00
N GLY A 136 4.56 -3.40 -1.78
CA GLY A 136 3.59 -4.47 -1.55
C GLY A 136 2.73 -4.27 -0.30
N THR A 137 3.09 -3.31 0.57
CA THR A 137 2.26 -2.90 1.71
C THR A 137 0.93 -2.30 1.29
N THR A 138 0.78 -1.71 0.10
CA THR A 138 -0.48 -1.07 -0.32
C THR A 138 -1.66 -2.05 -0.53
N PRO A 139 -1.56 -3.17 -1.28
CA PRO A 139 -2.65 -4.14 -1.35
C PRO A 139 -2.93 -4.78 0.02
N GLY A 140 -1.89 -5.04 0.83
CA GLY A 140 -2.06 -5.54 2.18
C GLY A 140 -2.80 -4.55 3.09
N TYR A 141 -2.47 -3.26 3.01
CA TYR A 141 -3.13 -2.19 3.77
C TYR A 141 -4.62 -2.06 3.39
N ALA A 142 -4.95 -2.19 2.11
CA ALA A 142 -6.35 -2.18 1.66
C ALA A 142 -7.15 -3.33 2.30
N LEU A 143 -6.59 -4.56 2.33
CA LEU A 143 -7.22 -5.71 2.97
C LEU A 143 -7.32 -5.53 4.49
N ILE A 144 -6.23 -5.13 5.15
CA ILE A 144 -6.18 -4.90 6.60
C ILE A 144 -7.22 -3.87 7.01
N THR A 145 -7.25 -2.72 6.33
CA THR A 145 -8.22 -1.65 6.62
C THR A 145 -9.63 -2.15 6.41
N ARG A 146 -9.91 -2.84 5.29
CA ARG A 146 -11.25 -3.38 5.02
C ARG A 146 -11.74 -4.32 6.12
N ILE A 147 -10.89 -5.21 6.62
CA ILE A 147 -11.21 -6.10 7.74
C ILE A 147 -11.50 -5.30 9.00
N LEU A 148 -10.60 -4.39 9.39
CA LEU A 148 -10.70 -3.69 10.68
C LEU A 148 -11.84 -2.66 10.77
N ILE A 149 -12.28 -2.08 9.65
CA ILE A 149 -13.41 -1.13 9.65
C ILE A 149 -14.76 -1.82 9.49
N SER A 150 -14.78 -3.10 9.10
CA SER A 150 -16.03 -3.83 8.88
C SER A 150 -16.70 -4.15 10.21
N VAL A 151 -17.99 -3.81 10.32
CA VAL A 151 -18.76 -4.06 11.54
C VAL A 151 -18.86 -5.56 11.79
N ASN A 152 -18.53 -5.99 13.02
CA ASN A 152 -18.55 -7.38 13.48
C ASN A 152 -17.56 -8.32 12.78
N ASP A 153 -16.56 -7.79 12.07
CA ASP A 153 -15.53 -8.61 11.46
C ASP A 153 -14.42 -8.94 12.47
N GLY A 154 -14.39 -10.20 12.93
CA GLY A 154 -13.43 -10.69 13.92
C GLY A 154 -12.15 -11.28 13.33
N THR A 155 -11.95 -11.22 12.01
CA THR A 155 -10.85 -11.89 11.31
C THR A 155 -9.51 -11.43 11.86
N ARG A 156 -8.69 -12.34 12.37
CA ARG A 156 -7.41 -11.99 13.00
C ARG A 156 -6.32 -11.83 11.94
N LEU A 157 -5.46 -10.83 12.13
CA LEU A 157 -4.43 -10.40 11.19
C LEU A 157 -3.03 -10.44 11.80
N ARG A 158 -2.07 -11.03 11.09
CA ARG A 158 -0.64 -10.93 11.41
C ARG A 158 0.14 -10.55 10.17
N VAL A 159 0.99 -9.55 10.29
CA VAL A 159 1.71 -8.95 9.16
C VAL A 159 3.20 -9.01 9.42
N VAL A 160 3.97 -9.50 8.46
CA VAL A 160 5.40 -9.24 8.34
C VAL A 160 5.60 -8.18 7.26
N ASP A 161 6.05 -6.99 7.66
CA ASP A 161 6.32 -5.87 6.77
C ASP A 161 7.84 -5.67 6.63
N ALA A 162 8.37 -5.99 5.46
CA ALA A 162 9.80 -6.04 5.19
C ALA A 162 10.28 -4.83 4.40
N ASN A 163 11.24 -4.10 4.97
CA ASN A 163 11.76 -2.87 4.38
C ASN A 163 13.30 -2.79 4.47
N LYS A 164 13.90 -1.90 3.67
CA LYS A 164 15.35 -1.70 3.71
C LYS A 164 15.79 -1.12 5.06
N SER A 165 15.13 -0.06 5.51
CA SER A 165 15.36 0.67 6.75
C SER A 165 14.05 1.35 7.17
N ASP A 166 14.00 1.92 8.37
CA ASP A 166 12.80 2.53 8.98
C ASP A 166 12.14 3.58 8.08
N LYS A 167 12.95 4.45 7.46
CA LYS A 167 12.46 5.51 6.54
C LYS A 167 11.75 5.01 5.28
N TYR A 168 11.86 3.72 4.97
CA TYR A 168 11.20 3.12 3.81
C TYR A 168 9.92 2.37 4.15
N ILE A 169 9.51 2.35 5.42
CA ILE A 169 8.23 1.76 5.81
C ILE A 169 7.12 2.69 5.32
N LEU A 170 6.39 2.24 4.31
CA LEU A 170 5.22 2.93 3.80
C LEU A 170 4.05 2.76 4.76
N LEU A 171 3.25 3.82 4.91
CA LEU A 171 2.03 3.82 5.74
C LEU A 171 2.29 3.45 7.22
N ARG A 172 3.48 3.79 7.75
CA ARG A 172 3.88 3.39 9.11
C ARG A 172 2.91 3.92 10.16
N LYS A 173 2.61 5.23 10.12
CA LYS A 173 1.74 5.87 11.11
C LYS A 173 0.33 5.28 11.07
N GLU A 174 -0.16 5.01 9.87
CA GLU A 174 -1.48 4.45 9.61
C GLU A 174 -1.56 3.00 10.12
N LEU A 175 -0.55 2.18 9.86
CA LEU A 175 -0.45 0.81 10.38
C LEU A 175 -0.36 0.79 11.91
N ASP A 176 0.46 1.65 12.51
CA ASP A 176 0.60 1.75 13.97
C ASP A 176 -0.74 2.14 14.63
N GLN A 177 -1.48 3.07 14.00
CA GLN A 177 -2.81 3.48 14.46
C GLN A 177 -3.83 2.34 14.33
N LEU A 178 -3.83 1.62 13.22
CA LEU A 178 -4.70 0.46 13.02
C LEU A 178 -4.39 -0.63 14.05
N GLU A 179 -3.13 -0.95 14.28
CA GLU A 179 -2.71 -1.96 15.27
C GLU A 179 -3.19 -1.56 16.68
N THR A 180 -2.94 -0.31 17.08
CA THR A 180 -3.38 0.22 18.39
C THR A 180 -4.89 0.17 18.56
N LYS A 181 -5.66 0.57 17.54
CA LYS A 181 -7.14 0.59 17.59
C LYS A 181 -7.75 -0.81 17.50
N SER A 182 -7.05 -1.77 16.90
CA SER A 182 -7.55 -3.13 16.66
C SER A 182 -7.72 -4.00 17.91
N ARG A 183 -7.21 -3.55 19.08
CA ARG A 183 -7.29 -4.29 20.36
C ARG A 183 -6.79 -5.74 20.25
N GLY A 184 -5.73 -5.97 19.46
CA GLY A 184 -5.07 -7.27 19.27
C GLY A 184 -5.55 -8.08 18.07
N GLN A 185 -6.56 -7.62 17.34
CA GLN A 185 -6.98 -8.23 16.08
C GLN A 185 -5.88 -8.16 15.03
N LEU A 186 -5.18 -7.02 14.91
CA LEU A 186 -4.00 -6.85 14.07
C LEU A 186 -2.72 -6.93 14.92
N SER A 187 -1.68 -7.55 14.38
CA SER A 187 -0.31 -7.26 14.81
C SER A 187 0.66 -7.20 13.64
N VAL A 188 1.57 -6.22 13.68
CA VAL A 188 2.54 -5.92 12.61
C VAL A 188 3.96 -6.13 13.13
N THR A 189 4.74 -6.96 12.43
CA THR A 189 6.18 -7.14 12.65
C THR A 189 6.95 -6.49 11.52
N HIS A 190 7.66 -5.40 11.80
CA HIS A 190 8.60 -4.82 10.85
C HIS A 190 9.91 -5.60 10.81
N VAL A 191 10.42 -5.89 9.61
CA VAL A 191 11.69 -6.58 9.36
C VAL A 191 12.59 -5.70 8.50
N LEU A 192 13.74 -5.31 9.03
CA LEU A 192 14.62 -4.30 8.43
C LEU A 192 15.98 -4.90 8.09
N SER A 193 16.35 -4.85 6.80
CA SER A 193 17.66 -5.36 6.36
C SER A 193 18.85 -4.51 6.83
N HIS A 194 18.65 -3.20 6.94
CA HIS A 194 19.61 -2.19 7.34
C HIS A 194 18.90 -1.21 8.31
N PRO A 195 18.58 -1.65 9.55
CA PRO A 195 17.88 -0.80 10.51
C PRO A 195 18.74 0.42 10.85
N GLY A 196 18.08 1.56 11.08
CA GLY A 196 18.76 2.75 11.56
C GLY A 196 19.17 2.63 13.04
N ASN A 197 19.50 3.77 13.65
CA ASN A 197 19.83 3.82 15.08
C ASN A 197 18.62 3.55 15.99
N ARG A 198 17.39 3.72 15.47
CA ARG A 198 16.16 3.32 16.14
C ARG A 198 16.07 1.79 16.09
N ARG A 199 16.09 1.13 17.25
CA ARG A 199 15.98 -0.32 17.38
C ARG A 199 14.52 -0.78 17.22
N GLU A 200 13.86 -0.34 16.17
CA GLU A 200 12.48 -0.72 15.88
C GLU A 200 12.48 -1.89 14.87
N GLY A 201 11.71 -2.94 15.17
CA GLY A 201 11.60 -4.12 14.32
C GLY A 201 12.75 -5.14 14.44
N LEU A 202 12.62 -6.22 13.67
CA LEU A 202 13.60 -7.31 13.60
C LEU A 202 14.67 -6.99 12.55
N LYS A 203 15.95 -7.15 12.92
CA LYS A 203 17.06 -6.96 11.98
C LYS A 203 17.23 -8.19 11.09
N GLY A 204 17.34 -7.97 9.78
CA GLY A 204 17.68 -8.99 8.80
C GLY A 204 16.75 -9.00 7.59
N ARG A 205 16.75 -10.12 6.88
CA ARG A 205 15.77 -10.40 5.81
C ARG A 205 14.70 -11.34 6.36
N VAL A 206 13.54 -11.34 5.72
CA VAL A 206 12.50 -12.35 5.99
C VAL A 206 13.11 -13.75 5.88
N ASN A 207 12.85 -14.59 6.88
CA ASN A 207 13.31 -15.97 6.96
C ASN A 207 12.26 -16.82 7.68
N LYS A 208 12.51 -18.13 7.73
CA LYS A 208 11.62 -19.12 8.32
C LYS A 208 11.36 -18.85 9.80
N GLU A 209 12.38 -18.45 10.55
CA GLU A 209 12.28 -18.19 11.99
C GLU A 209 11.37 -17.00 12.29
N ILE A 210 11.54 -15.89 11.55
CA ILE A 210 10.69 -14.71 11.66
C ILE A 210 9.25 -15.03 11.27
N ILE A 211 9.06 -15.72 10.14
CA ILE A 211 7.74 -16.15 9.66
C ILE A 211 7.03 -16.97 10.75
N LYS A 212 7.70 -17.98 11.31
CA LYS A 212 7.13 -18.86 12.34
C LYS A 212 6.79 -18.14 13.63
N LYS A 213 7.59 -17.14 14.00
CA LYS A 213 7.40 -16.37 15.22
C LYS A 213 6.29 -15.32 15.09
N SER A 214 6.12 -14.74 13.91
CA SER A 214 5.27 -13.57 13.71
C SER A 214 3.90 -13.88 13.10
N LEU A 215 3.75 -15.00 12.37
CA LEU A 215 2.55 -15.32 11.61
C LEU A 215 1.80 -16.50 12.21
N PHE A 216 0.58 -16.75 11.72
CA PHE A 216 -0.22 -17.88 12.17
C PHE A 216 0.29 -19.19 11.57
N GLU A 217 0.15 -20.27 12.34
CA GLU A 217 0.45 -21.63 11.87
C GLU A 217 -0.48 -22.04 10.70
N PRO A 218 0.05 -22.79 9.73
CA PRO A 218 -0.77 -23.34 8.65
C PRO A 218 -1.79 -24.33 9.21
N ASN A 219 -3.04 -24.14 8.84
CA ASN A 219 -4.15 -25.05 9.09
C ASN A 219 -5.20 -24.90 7.97
N ASN A 220 -6.31 -25.63 8.08
CA ASN A 220 -7.37 -25.62 7.06
C ASN A 220 -8.20 -24.32 6.99
N LYS A 221 -8.00 -23.40 7.94
CA LYS A 221 -8.69 -22.11 8.04
C LYS A 221 -7.74 -20.93 7.98
N SER A 222 -6.42 -21.12 8.06
CA SER A 222 -5.47 -20.02 7.91
C SER A 222 -5.13 -19.79 6.44
N VAL A 223 -4.88 -18.53 6.09
CA VAL A 223 -4.38 -18.13 4.77
C VAL A 223 -3.19 -17.20 4.92
N ILE A 224 -2.30 -17.22 3.94
CA ILE A 224 -1.23 -16.24 3.83
C ILE A 224 -1.23 -15.54 2.47
N PHE A 225 -1.15 -14.21 2.49
CA PHE A 225 -1.02 -13.37 1.29
C PHE A 225 0.38 -12.78 1.17
N LEU A 226 0.92 -12.75 -0.05
CA LEU A 226 2.28 -12.34 -0.36
C LEU A 226 2.27 -11.18 -1.36
N CYS A 227 3.01 -10.10 -1.07
CA CYS A 227 3.29 -9.07 -2.07
C CYS A 227 4.62 -8.40 -1.78
N GLY A 228 5.53 -8.37 -2.76
CA GLY A 228 6.82 -7.73 -2.59
C GLY A 228 7.80 -8.09 -3.71
N PRO A 229 9.07 -7.65 -3.60
CA PRO A 229 10.07 -7.91 -4.62
C PRO A 229 10.21 -9.42 -4.92
N PRO A 230 10.35 -9.82 -6.20
CA PRO A 230 10.41 -11.24 -6.59
C PRO A 230 11.45 -12.04 -5.82
N VAL A 231 12.62 -11.46 -5.55
CA VAL A 231 13.70 -12.11 -4.79
C VAL A 231 13.27 -12.39 -3.35
N MET A 232 12.56 -11.47 -2.69
CA MET A 232 12.05 -11.69 -1.34
C MET A 232 11.02 -12.82 -1.32
N ILE A 233 10.07 -12.81 -2.24
CA ILE A 233 9.01 -13.82 -2.28
C ILE A 233 9.62 -15.20 -2.60
N GLN A 234 10.37 -15.31 -3.69
CA GLN A 234 10.86 -16.60 -4.20
C GLN A 234 11.99 -17.21 -3.38
N LYS A 235 12.88 -16.40 -2.79
CA LYS A 235 14.08 -16.90 -2.12
C LYS A 235 13.97 -16.90 -0.59
N ALA A 236 13.13 -16.04 -0.01
CA ALA A 236 13.01 -15.92 1.43
C ALA A 236 11.66 -16.43 1.97
N ALA A 237 10.53 -15.97 1.40
CA ALA A 237 9.21 -16.29 1.94
C ALA A 237 8.73 -17.71 1.55
N LEU A 238 8.63 -17.99 0.24
CA LEU A 238 8.03 -19.24 -0.25
C LEU A 238 8.70 -20.50 0.29
N PRO A 239 10.05 -20.64 0.32
CA PRO A 239 10.67 -21.85 0.83
C PRO A 239 10.33 -22.13 2.31
N GLY A 240 10.34 -21.09 3.15
CA GLY A 240 10.01 -21.21 4.57
C GLY A 240 8.53 -21.53 4.82
N LEU A 241 7.63 -20.99 4.01
CA LEU A 241 6.19 -21.22 4.12
C LEU A 241 5.79 -22.62 3.67
N LYS A 242 6.35 -23.09 2.55
CA LYS A 242 6.13 -24.46 2.05
C LYS A 242 6.62 -25.50 3.04
N ASP A 243 7.82 -25.33 3.57
CA ASP A 243 8.38 -26.21 4.60
C ASP A 243 7.55 -26.18 5.90
N TRP A 244 6.91 -25.06 6.22
CA TRP A 244 6.03 -24.98 7.38
C TRP A 244 4.68 -25.67 7.16
N GLY A 245 4.21 -25.77 5.92
CA GLY A 245 2.98 -26.48 5.55
C GLY A 245 1.93 -25.65 4.82
N TYR A 246 2.22 -24.41 4.46
CA TYR A 246 1.38 -23.64 3.54
C TYR A 246 1.50 -24.19 2.11
N ARG A 247 0.41 -24.14 1.37
CA ARG A 247 0.25 -24.71 0.02
C ARG A 247 -0.24 -23.64 -0.94
N GLU A 248 0.50 -23.47 -2.05
CA GLU A 248 0.08 -22.60 -3.16
C GLU A 248 -1.31 -23.03 -3.64
N ASP A 249 -2.12 -22.06 -4.07
CA ASP A 249 -3.48 -22.23 -4.61
C ASP A 249 -4.53 -22.76 -3.61
N GLU A 250 -4.10 -23.23 -2.44
CA GLU A 250 -4.96 -23.72 -1.35
C GLU A 250 -5.11 -22.69 -0.24
N ASN A 251 -4.00 -22.26 0.37
CA ASN A 251 -3.99 -21.33 1.50
C ASN A 251 -2.80 -20.36 1.48
N MET A 252 -2.15 -20.21 0.33
CA MET A 252 -1.06 -19.25 0.11
C MET A 252 -1.23 -18.62 -1.28
N PHE A 253 -1.37 -17.29 -1.31
CA PHE A 253 -1.67 -16.54 -2.53
C PHE A 253 -0.77 -15.31 -2.66
N GLY A 254 -0.44 -14.95 -3.90
CA GLY A 254 0.14 -13.64 -4.24
C GLY A 254 -0.96 -12.63 -4.55
N PHE A 255 -0.74 -11.36 -4.21
CA PHE A 255 -1.51 -10.26 -4.78
C PHE A 255 -1.11 -9.97 -6.22
#